data_AF-A0A2D5TTB6-F1
#
_entry.id   AF-A0A2D5TTB6-F1
#
_cell.length_a   1.000
_cell.length_b   1.000
_cell.length_c   1.000
_cell.angle_alpha   90.00
_cell.angle_beta   90.00
_cell.angle_gamma   90.00
#
_symmetry.space_group_name_H-M   'P 1'
#
loop_
_entity.id
_entity.type
_entity.pdbx_description
1 polymer ?
#
loop_
_entity_poly.entity_id
_entity_poly.type
_entity_poly.pdbx_seq_one_letter_code
_entity_poly.pdbx_strand_id
1 'polypeptide(L)'
;MPRLPHVKKPCKDCPFRKDSMPGWLGAERMTEILKAKTFVCHKKTDLQCAGHMLIKGNSNDFVKLATRLGLRLDLSGHSLVFDTLADCVTHHDYEK
;
A
#
# COMPACT_ATOMS: atom_id res chain seq x y z
N MET A 1 6.92 0.14 23.60
CA MET A 1 6.34 1.10 22.63
C MET A 1 4.89 0.73 22.37
N PRO A 2 3.97 1.70 22.32
CA PRO A 2 2.58 1.44 21.97
C PRO A 2 2.49 0.84 20.56
N ARG A 3 1.56 -0.12 20.38
CA ARG A 3 1.33 -0.76 19.09
C ARG A 3 0.61 0.22 18.17
N LEU A 4 1.29 0.66 17.12
CA LEU A 4 0.70 1.55 16.11
C LEU A 4 -0.32 0.80 15.24
N PRO A 5 -1.39 1.46 14.76
CA PRO A 5 -2.51 0.82 14.08
C PRO A 5 -2.19 0.55 12.60
N HIS A 6 -1.25 -0.35 12.33
CA HIS A 6 -0.88 -0.74 10.97
C HIS A 6 -0.56 -2.23 10.83
N VAL A 7 -0.72 -2.76 9.62
CA VAL A 7 -0.19 -4.09 9.30
C VAL A 7 1.29 -3.97 8.90
N LYS A 8 2.11 -4.94 9.31
CA LYS A 8 3.57 -4.92 9.05
C LYS A 8 3.97 -5.41 7.66
N LYS A 9 3.09 -6.11 6.95
CA LYS A 9 3.37 -6.74 5.66
C LYS A 9 2.10 -6.74 4.78
N PRO A 10 2.22 -6.57 3.45
CA PRO A 10 1.10 -6.79 2.53
C PRO A 10 0.48 -8.17 2.73
N CYS A 11 -0.85 -8.26 2.80
CA CYS A 11 -1.55 -9.54 2.89
C CYS A 11 -1.43 -10.32 1.55
N LYS A 12 -1.87 -11.59 1.55
CA LYS A 12 -1.86 -12.45 0.35
C LYS A 12 -2.60 -11.79 -0.82
N ASP A 13 -3.78 -11.24 -0.54
CA ASP A 13 -4.72 -10.72 -1.54
C ASP A 13 -4.58 -9.20 -1.71
N CYS A 14 -3.37 -8.67 -1.49
CA CYS A 14 -3.11 -7.23 -1.51
C CYS A 14 -3.02 -6.69 -2.94
N PRO A 15 -3.83 -5.68 -3.33
CA PRO A 15 -3.79 -5.10 -4.68
C PRO A 15 -2.42 -4.49 -5.02
N PHE A 16 -1.68 -4.05 -4.01
CA PHE A 16 -0.34 -3.48 -4.20
C PHE A 16 0.75 -4.52 -4.48
N ARG A 17 0.45 -5.83 -4.46
CA ARG A 17 1.46 -6.85 -4.72
C ARG A 17 1.67 -7.11 -6.20
N LYS A 18 2.93 -7.32 -6.61
CA LYS A 18 3.33 -7.69 -7.98
C LYS A 18 2.71 -9.02 -8.44
N ASP A 19 2.41 -9.91 -7.50
CA ASP A 19 1.76 -11.21 -7.76
C ASP A 19 0.23 -11.20 -7.55
N SER A 20 -0.38 -10.01 -7.44
CA SER A 20 -1.84 -9.90 -7.49
C SER A 20 -2.36 -10.24 -8.90
N MET A 21 -3.63 -10.62 -9.00
CA MET A 21 -4.26 -10.88 -10.31
C MET A 21 -4.09 -9.63 -11.20
N PRO A 22 -3.72 -9.75 -12.48
CA PRO A 22 -3.72 -8.61 -13.39
C PRO A 22 -5.15 -8.13 -13.70
N GLY A 23 -5.34 -6.83 -13.90
CA GLY A 23 -6.59 -6.21 -14.36
C GLY A 23 -7.78 -6.20 -13.38
N TRP A 24 -7.82 -7.06 -12.36
CA TRP A 24 -9.05 -7.30 -11.57
C TRP A 24 -9.65 -6.09 -10.85
N LEU A 25 -8.82 -5.09 -10.50
CA LEU A 25 -9.26 -3.92 -9.76
C LEU A 25 -9.67 -2.78 -10.69
N GLY A 26 -9.02 -2.67 -11.85
CA GLY A 26 -9.14 -1.53 -12.75
C GLY A 26 -8.14 -0.41 -12.45
N ALA A 27 -7.55 0.13 -13.52
CA ALA A 27 -6.59 1.23 -13.47
C ALA A 27 -7.19 2.50 -12.82
N GLU A 28 -8.45 2.81 -13.10
CA GLU A 28 -9.15 3.96 -12.51
C GLU A 28 -9.24 3.84 -10.98
N ARG A 29 -9.73 2.69 -10.49
CA ARG A 29 -9.86 2.45 -9.06
C ARG A 29 -8.50 2.41 -8.37
N MET A 30 -7.50 1.78 -8.99
CA MET A 30 -6.14 1.76 -8.48
C MET A 30 -5.56 3.18 -8.36
N THR A 31 -5.80 4.03 -9.37
CA THR A 31 -5.37 5.43 -9.39
C THR A 31 -6.03 6.24 -8.27
N GLU A 32 -7.33 6.06 -8.05
CA GLU A 32 -8.05 6.70 -6.94
C GLU A 32 -7.43 6.34 -5.59
N ILE A 33 -7.18 5.04 -5.36
CA ILE A 33 -6.54 4.56 -4.14
C ILE A 33 -5.15 5.17 -3.96
N LEU A 34 -4.34 5.24 -5.03
CA LEU A 34 -2.99 5.83 -4.96
C LEU A 34 -2.98 7.34 -4.75
N LYS A 35 -4.06 8.05 -5.10
CA LYS A 35 -4.21 9.48 -4.79
C LYS A 35 -4.49 9.73 -3.31
N ALA A 36 -5.05 8.77 -2.58
CA ALA A 36 -5.34 8.91 -1.16
C ALA A 36 -4.05 9.13 -0.34
N LYS A 37 -4.13 9.98 0.69
CA LYS A 37 -2.97 10.26 1.58
C LYS A 37 -2.68 9.12 2.55
N THR A 38 -3.71 8.36 2.91
CA THR A 38 -3.66 7.16 3.74
C THR A 38 -4.65 6.14 3.18
N PHE A 39 -4.50 4.87 3.55
CA PHE A 39 -5.44 3.83 3.12
C PHE A 39 -5.50 2.72 4.16
N VAL A 40 -6.73 2.31 4.48
CA VAL A 40 -7.01 1.25 5.45
C VAL A 40 -6.81 -0.12 4.80
N CYS A 41 -6.40 -1.12 5.57
CA CYS A 41 -6.23 -2.46 5.02
C CYS A 41 -7.61 -3.05 4.68
N HIS A 42 -7.78 -3.52 3.44
CA HIS A 42 -9.04 -4.14 2.99
C HIS A 42 -9.42 -5.41 3.78
N LYS A 43 -8.44 -6.03 4.48
CA LYS A 43 -8.64 -7.23 5.31
C LYS A 43 -8.73 -6.95 6.81
N LYS A 44 -8.12 -5.86 7.28
CA LYS A 44 -8.09 -5.42 8.68
C LYS A 44 -8.44 -3.94 8.72
N THR A 45 -9.74 -3.67 8.69
CA THR A 45 -10.30 -2.32 8.48
C THR A 45 -10.05 -1.36 9.65
N ASP A 46 -9.49 -1.86 10.74
CA ASP A 46 -9.01 -1.10 11.90
C ASP A 46 -7.52 -0.67 11.77
N LEU A 47 -6.80 -1.12 10.73
CA LEU A 47 -5.36 -0.92 10.57
C LEU A 47 -4.99 -0.29 9.22
N GLN A 48 -3.92 0.51 9.22
CA GLN A 48 -3.31 1.06 7.99
C GLN A 48 -2.69 -0.03 7.11
N CYS A 49 -2.84 0.14 5.79
CA CYS A 49 -2.41 -0.82 4.77
C CYS A 49 -0.88 -0.78 4.53
N ALA A 50 -0.21 -1.92 4.71
CA ALA A 50 1.22 -2.06 4.42
C ALA A 50 1.56 -1.79 2.96
N GLY A 51 0.79 -2.32 2.01
CA GLY A 51 1.06 -2.13 0.58
C GLY A 51 1.05 -0.65 0.19
N HIS A 52 0.04 0.10 0.65
CA HIS A 52 -0.06 1.53 0.40
C HIS A 52 1.04 2.33 1.08
N MET A 53 1.45 1.96 2.30
CA MET A 53 2.58 2.59 2.99
C MET A 53 3.92 2.32 2.28
N LEU A 54 4.14 1.09 1.81
CA LEU A 54 5.36 0.70 1.11
C LEU A 54 5.51 1.42 -0.23
N ILE A 55 4.47 1.39 -1.07
CA ILE A 55 4.54 1.97 -2.42
C ILE A 55 4.66 3.51 -2.40
N LYS A 56 4.09 4.17 -1.39
CA LYS A 56 4.12 5.64 -1.29
C LYS A 56 5.25 6.19 -0.43
N GLY A 57 5.85 5.38 0.46
CA GLY A 57 6.85 5.86 1.42
C GLY A 57 6.38 7.11 2.17
N ASN A 58 7.23 8.16 2.19
CA ASN A 58 6.92 9.43 2.85
C ASN A 58 5.78 10.26 2.21
N SER A 59 5.27 9.85 1.04
CA SER A 59 4.05 10.43 0.45
C SER A 59 2.77 9.88 1.08
N ASN A 60 2.88 8.87 1.95
CA ASN A 60 1.79 8.43 2.83
C ASN A 60 1.86 9.20 4.15
N ASP A 61 0.76 9.84 4.55
CA ASP A 61 0.74 10.72 5.72
C ASP A 61 1.02 9.98 7.03
N PHE A 62 0.65 8.70 7.14
CA PHE A 62 0.93 7.89 8.32
C PHE A 62 2.42 7.57 8.43
N VAL A 63 3.07 7.21 7.32
CA VAL A 63 4.53 6.99 7.25
C VAL A 63 5.26 8.28 7.56
N LYS A 64 4.86 9.39 6.92
CA LYS A 64 5.43 10.72 7.13
C LYS A 64 5.36 11.15 8.60
N LEU A 65 4.22 10.97 9.24
CA LEU A 65 4.03 11.30 10.65
C LEU A 65 4.91 10.42 11.55
N ALA A 66 4.92 9.11 11.33
CA ALA A 66 5.75 8.19 12.09
C ALA A 66 7.24 8.56 11.99
N THR A 67 7.73 8.83 10.78
CA THR A 67 9.11 9.30 10.54
C THR A 67 9.41 10.59 11.30
N ARG A 68 8.52 11.60 11.24
CA ARG A 68 8.72 12.88 11.95
C ARG A 68 8.73 12.74 13.48
N LEU A 69 7.99 11.77 14.01
CA LEU A 69 7.95 11.46 15.44
C LEU A 69 9.07 10.51 15.88
N GLY A 70 9.97 10.09 14.99
CA GLY A 70 11.01 9.11 15.29
C GLY A 70 10.47 7.71 15.58
N LEU A 71 9.25 7.39 15.12
CA LEU A 71 8.61 6.10 15.32
C LEU A 71 8.94 5.14 14.18
N ARG A 72 9.34 3.91 14.54
CA ARG A 72 9.61 2.85 13.57
C ARG A 72 8.35 2.05 13.27
N LEU A 73 8.00 1.93 11.98
CA LEU A 73 6.87 1.12 11.53
C LEU A 73 7.24 -0.34 11.24
N ASP A 74 8.53 -0.67 11.13
CA ASP A 74 9.06 -2.01 10.84
C ASP A 74 8.28 -2.73 9.71
N LEU A 75 8.04 -2.01 8.61
CA LEU A 75 7.37 -2.53 7.43
C LEU A 75 8.27 -3.53 6.70
N SER A 76 7.67 -4.61 6.20
CA SER A 76 8.34 -5.69 5.47
C SER A 76 7.60 -6.02 4.18
N GLY A 77 8.29 -6.65 3.23
CA GLY A 77 7.70 -7.05 1.95
C GLY A 77 7.79 -5.99 0.85
N HIS A 78 8.78 -5.10 0.88
CA HIS A 78 9.10 -4.20 -0.25
C HIS A 78 9.23 -4.96 -1.57
N SER A 79 9.90 -6.11 -1.57
CA SER A 79 10.05 -6.96 -2.77
C SER A 79 8.74 -7.52 -3.32
N LEU A 80 7.66 -7.52 -2.54
CA LEU A 80 6.34 -7.98 -2.97
C LEU A 80 5.52 -6.89 -3.65
N VAL A 81 5.87 -5.60 -3.45
CA VAL A 81 5.09 -4.45 -3.89
C VAL A 81 5.72 -3.82 -5.13
N PHE A 82 4.92 -3.27 -6.04
CA PHE A 82 5.40 -2.55 -7.21
C PHE A 82 6.42 -1.47 -6.85
N ASP A 83 7.44 -1.30 -7.69
CA ASP A 83 8.51 -0.33 -7.46
C ASP A 83 8.04 1.10 -7.81
N THR A 84 7.10 1.22 -8.75
CA THR A 84 6.51 2.50 -9.17
C THR A 84 4.98 2.48 -9.12
N LEU A 85 4.40 3.67 -8.95
CA LEU A 85 2.95 3.87 -9.00
C LEU A 85 2.39 3.54 -10.39
N ALA A 86 3.15 3.86 -11.44
CA ALA A 86 2.77 3.60 -12.83
C ALA A 86 2.64 2.09 -13.09
N ASP A 87 3.65 1.30 -12.71
CA ASP A 87 3.62 -0.16 -12.87
C ASP A 87 2.42 -0.78 -12.14
N CYS A 88 2.10 -0.25 -10.95
CA CYS A 88 0.95 -0.70 -10.18
C CYS A 88 -0.37 -0.41 -10.90
N VAL A 89 -0.52 0.79 -11.48
CA VAL A 89 -1.74 1.15 -12.24
C VAL A 89 -1.84 0.32 -13.51
N THR A 90 -0.75 0.19 -14.28
CA THR A 90 -0.71 -0.60 -15.52
C THR A 90 -1.02 -2.08 -15.27
N HIS A 91 -0.55 -2.65 -14.16
CA HIS A 91 -0.88 -4.04 -13.80
C HIS A 91 -2.38 -4.24 -13.57
N HIS A 92 -3.08 -3.22 -13.08
CA HIS A 92 -4.53 -3.24 -12.83
C HIS A 92 -5.35 -2.73 -14.00
N ASP A 93 -4.75 -2.42 -15.14
CA ASP A 93 -5.49 -2.07 -16.33
C ASP A 93 -6.19 -3.30 -16.92
N TYR A 94 -7.44 -3.14 -17.35
CA TYR A 94 -8.26 -4.25 -17.88
C TYR A 94 -7.83 -4.68 -19.29
N GLU A 95 -7.00 -3.90 -19.96
CA GLU A 95 -6.60 -4.15 -21.35
C GLU A 95 -5.21 -4.83 -21.46
N LYS A 96 -5.26 -6.14 -21.72
CA LYS A 96 -4.30 -6.84 -22.59
C LYS A 96 -5.05 -7.79 -23.52
#